data_AF-A0A434G0S4-F1
#
_entry.id   AF-A0A434G0S4-F1
#
_cell.length_a   1.000
_cell.length_b   1.000
_cell.length_c   1.000
_cell.angle_alpha   90.00
_cell.angle_beta   90.00
_cell.angle_gamma   90.00
#
_symmetry.space_group_name_H-M   'P 1'
#
loop_
_entity.id
_entity.type
_entity.pdbx_description
1 polymer ?
#
loop_
_entity_poly.entity_id
_entity_poly.type
_entity_poly.pdbx_seq_one_letter_code
_entity_poly.pdbx_strand_id
1 'polypeptide(L)'
;MNGPIFEALKRTLKAKGLTYRTLAERMGVSEPTVKRIFHEKNCKLDRLMEICVAADVELENVLGAMNRGPGPANRVAPEIERRLAARPALLFVFIMLSEKF
;
A
#
# COMPACT_ATOMS: atom_id res chain seq x y z
N MET A 1 -16.73 7.61 6.42
CA MET A 1 -16.27 6.40 7.14
C MET A 1 -14.92 6.00 6.55
N ASN A 2 -13.82 6.59 7.05
CA ASN A 2 -12.50 6.49 6.41
C ASN A 2 -11.71 5.23 6.81
N GLY A 3 -12.35 4.28 7.50
CA GLY A 3 -11.68 3.06 7.98
C GLY A 3 -10.93 2.25 6.91
N PRO A 4 -11.47 2.04 5.70
CA PRO A 4 -10.80 1.22 4.68
C PRO A 4 -9.47 1.80 4.19
N ILE A 5 -9.38 3.13 4.04
CA ILE A 5 -8.16 3.79 3.58
C ILE A 5 -7.04 3.73 4.63
N PHE A 6 -7.40 3.84 5.92
CA PHE A 6 -6.43 3.70 7.01
C PHE A 6 -5.90 2.28 7.16
N GLU A 7 -6.73 1.26 6.93
CA GLU A 7 -6.27 -0.13 6.88
C GLU A 7 -5.34 -0.38 5.68
N ALA A 8 -5.67 0.16 4.51
CA ALA A 8 -4.79 0.09 3.34
C ALA A 8 -3.44 0.76 3.61
N LEU A 9 -3.45 1.98 4.15
CA LEU A 9 -2.24 2.71 4.52
C LEU A 9 -1.38 1.95 5.53
N LYS A 10 -2.01 1.37 6.56
CA LYS A 10 -1.31 0.54 7.56
C LYS A 10 -0.63 -0.68 6.93
N ARG A 11 -1.28 -1.34 5.96
CA ARG A 11 -0.67 -2.45 5.22
C ARG A 11 0.51 -1.98 4.38
N THR A 12 0.38 -0.84 3.70
CA THR A 12 1.48 -0.27 2.91
C THR A 12 2.67 0.10 3.77
N LEU A 13 2.45 0.74 4.92
CA LEU A 13 3.51 1.04 5.88
C LEU A 13 4.23 -0.23 6.35
N LYS A 14 3.47 -1.29 6.67
CA LYS A 14 4.02 -2.58 7.09
C LYS A 14 4.83 -3.24 5.97
N ALA A 15 4.37 -3.20 4.72
CA ALA A 15 5.08 -3.74 3.57
C ALA A 15 6.43 -3.03 3.32
N LYS A 16 6.49 -1.71 3.60
CA LYS A 16 7.73 -0.92 3.52
C LYS A 16 8.62 -1.00 4.77
N GLY A 17 8.20 -1.71 5.82
CA GLY A 17 8.94 -1.75 7.09
C GLY A 17 8.98 -0.42 7.84
N LEU A 18 8.05 0.50 7.55
CA LEU A 18 7.99 1.80 8.20
C LEU A 18 7.29 1.69 9.56
N THR A 19 7.91 2.29 10.58
CA THR A 19 7.33 2.39 11.92
C THR A 19 6.63 3.73 12.13
N TYR A 20 5.70 3.81 13.09
CA TYR A 20 5.06 5.08 13.43
C TYR A 20 6.05 6.12 13.94
N ARG A 21 7.16 5.70 14.57
CA ARG A 21 8.25 6.58 14.98
C ARG A 21 8.93 7.24 13.78
N THR A 22 9.34 6.43 12.80
CA THR A 22 9.95 6.93 11.56
C THR A 22 9.00 7.85 10.79
N LEU A 23 7.71 7.51 10.76
CA LEU A 23 6.70 8.36 10.14
C LEU A 23 6.55 9.70 10.87
N ALA A 24 6.52 9.67 12.20
CA ALA A 24 6.43 10.87 13.03
C ALA A 24 7.64 11.80 12.84
N GLU A 25 8.85 11.25 12.81
CA GLU A 25 10.10 11.97 12.52
C GLU A 25 10.04 12.67 11.16
N ARG A 26 9.63 11.95 10.10
CA ARG A 26 9.51 12.51 8.74
C ARG A 26 8.44 13.58 8.62
N MET A 27 7.37 13.47 9.41
CA MET A 27 6.27 14.43 9.43
C MET A 27 6.50 15.61 10.39
N GLY A 28 7.60 15.62 11.16
CA GLY A 28 7.88 16.65 12.17
C GLY A 28 6.86 16.67 13.33
N VAL A 29 6.27 15.52 13.68
CA VAL A 29 5.29 15.41 14.77
C VAL A 29 5.68 14.36 15.80
N SER A 30 4.95 14.30 16.91
CA SER A 30 5.15 13.27 17.92
C SER A 30 4.55 11.91 17.49
N GLU A 31 5.18 10.80 17.88
CA GLU A 31 4.64 9.45 17.64
C GLU A 31 3.19 9.27 18.19
N PRO A 32 2.83 9.79 19.38
CA PRO A 32 1.44 9.79 19.84
C PRO A 32 0.46 10.47 18.88
N THR A 33 0.86 11.56 18.21
CA THR A 33 0.02 12.24 17.22
C THR A 33 -0.29 11.31 16.05
N VAL A 34 0.72 10.59 15.55
CA VAL A 34 0.54 9.59 14.48
C VAL A 34 -0.38 8.47 14.95
N LYS A 35 -0.13 7.89 16.13
CA LYS A 35 -0.99 6.84 16.69
C LYS A 35 -2.45 7.28 16.82
N ARG A 36 -2.69 8.52 17.28
CA ARG A 36 -4.04 9.09 17.39
C ARG A 36 -4.74 9.16 16.04
N ILE A 37 -4.07 9.65 15.00
CA ILE A 37 -4.62 9.73 13.64
C ILE A 37 -5.05 8.34 13.13
N PHE A 38 -4.19 7.34 13.28
CA PHE A 38 -4.49 5.97 12.85
C PHE A 38 -5.56 5.28 13.71
N HIS A 39 -5.70 5.66 14.98
CA HIS A 39 -6.72 5.12 15.88
C HIS A 39 -8.10 5.73 15.62
N GLU A 40 -8.18 7.05 15.48
CA GLU A 40 -9.41 7.78 15.15
C GLU A 40 -9.89 7.49 13.72
N LYS A 41 -8.99 6.98 12.86
CA LYS A 41 -9.26 6.69 11.44
C LYS A 41 -9.90 7.90 10.75
N ASN A 42 -9.45 9.10 11.12
CA ASN A 42 -10.00 10.35 10.62
C ASN A 42 -8.91 11.42 10.53
N CYS A 43 -8.80 12.06 9.38
CA CYS A 43 -7.95 13.23 9.17
C CYS A 43 -8.46 14.01 7.96
N LYS A 44 -8.00 15.26 7.82
CA LYS A 44 -8.16 16.02 6.58
C LYS A 44 -7.35 15.40 5.45
N LEU A 45 -7.73 15.67 4.20
CA LEU A 45 -7.02 15.17 3.02
C LEU A 45 -5.56 15.64 2.99
N ASP A 46 -5.28 16.91 3.33
CA ASP A 46 -3.91 17.44 3.39
C ASP A 46 -3.03 16.61 4.32
N ARG A 47 -3.56 16.23 5.48
CA ARG A 47 -2.84 15.41 6.46
C ARG A 47 -2.63 13.99 5.97
N LEU A 48 -3.57 13.43 5.21
CA LEU A 48 -3.40 12.13 4.56
C LEU A 48 -2.28 12.19 3.50
N MET A 49 -2.26 13.25 2.70
CA MET A 49 -1.20 13.49 1.71
C MET A 49 0.17 13.60 2.36
N GLU A 50 0.30 14.34 3.46
CA GLU A 50 1.54 14.43 4.23
C GLU A 50 2.00 13.06 4.74
N ILE A 51 1.08 12.20 5.20
CA ILE A 51 1.42 10.83 5.62
C ILE A 51 1.93 10.02 4.43
N CYS A 52 1.28 10.14 3.27
CA CYS A 52 1.67 9.44 2.05
C CYS A 52 3.08 9.88 1.59
N VAL A 53 3.36 11.18 1.59
CA VAL A 53 4.69 11.74 1.29
C VAL A 53 5.73 11.24 2.28
N ALA A 54 5.45 11.28 3.58
CA ALA A 54 6.38 10.78 4.60
C ALA A 54 6.62 9.25 4.48
N ALA A 55 5.63 8.51 3.98
CA ALA A 55 5.74 7.08 3.68
C ALA A 55 6.38 6.78 2.32
N ASP A 56 6.69 7.81 1.52
CA ASP A 56 7.20 7.70 0.15
C ASP A 56 6.24 6.92 -0.77
N VAL A 57 4.93 7.13 -0.60
CA VAL A 57 3.88 6.41 -1.32
C VAL A 57 2.93 7.42 -1.95
N GLU A 58 2.53 7.17 -3.19
CA GLU A 58 1.46 7.93 -3.85
C GLU A 58 0.09 7.55 -3.32
N LEU A 59 -0.81 8.53 -3.17
CA LEU A 59 -2.17 8.30 -2.67
C LEU A 59 -2.94 7.26 -3.53
N GLU A 60 -2.71 7.26 -4.84
CA GLU A 60 -3.31 6.31 -5.78
C GLU A 60 -2.96 4.86 -5.45
N ASN A 61 -1.73 4.60 -5.01
CA ASN A 61 -1.29 3.28 -4.58
C ASN A 61 -2.03 2.83 -3.31
N VAL A 62 -2.28 3.75 -2.38
CA VAL A 62 -3.07 3.47 -1.16
C VAL A 62 -4.52 3.17 -1.52
N LEU A 63 -5.12 3.94 -2.42
CA LEU A 63 -6.49 3.73 -2.92
C LEU A 63 -6.61 2.42 -3.72
N GLY A 64 -5.60 2.10 -4.53
CA GLY A 64 -5.50 0.82 -5.23
C GLY A 64 -5.43 -0.35 -4.26
N ALA A 65 -4.65 -0.22 -3.17
CA ALA A 65 -4.55 -1.23 -2.13
C ALA A 65 -5.86 -1.40 -1.32
N MET A 66 -6.65 -0.33 -1.18
CA MET A 66 -7.99 -0.40 -0.58
C MET A 66 -8.92 -1.32 -1.38
N ASN A 67 -8.89 -1.22 -2.71
CA ASN A 67 -9.72 -2.05 -3.61
C ASN A 67 -9.23 -3.49 -3.78
N ARG A 68 -7.94 -3.77 -3.54
CA ARG A 68 -7.38 -5.13 -3.70
C ARG A 68 -7.70 -6.08 -2.53
N GLY A 69 -8.32 -5.60 -1.45
CA GLY A 69 -8.64 -6.41 -0.26
C GLY A 69 -7.39 -7.03 0.40
N PRO A 70 -7.53 -7.69 1.57
CA PRO A 70 -6.48 -8.55 2.11
C PRO A 70 -6.45 -9.88 1.32
N GLY A 71 -6.21 -9.80 0.02
CA GLY A 71 -5.96 -10.99 -0.78
C GLY A 71 -4.57 -11.53 -0.46
N PRO A 72 -4.36 -12.86 -0.42
CA PRO A 72 -3.00 -13.40 -0.43
C PRO A 72 -2.27 -12.77 -1.61
N ALA A 73 -1.07 -12.22 -1.36
CA ALA A 73 -0.19 -11.69 -2.39
C ALA A 73 -0.25 -12.60 -3.62
N ASN A 74 -0.52 -12.04 -4.81
CA ASN A 74 -0.64 -12.72 -6.12
C ASN A 74 0.20 -14.01 -6.19
N ARG A 75 -0.34 -15.11 -5.66
CA ARG A 75 0.34 -16.41 -5.69
C ARG A 75 -0.17 -17.06 -6.94
N VAL A 76 0.67 -17.03 -7.95
CA VAL A 76 0.43 -17.78 -9.18
C VAL A 76 0.65 -19.25 -8.84
N ALA A 77 -0.29 -20.12 -9.22
CA ALA A 77 -0.11 -21.55 -8.99
C ALA A 77 1.18 -22.04 -9.69
N PRO A 78 1.96 -22.96 -9.10
CA PRO A 78 3.23 -23.40 -9.67
C PRO A 78 3.14 -23.94 -11.10
N GLU A 79 1.98 -24.46 -11.49
CA GLU A 79 1.69 -24.87 -12.87
C GLU A 79 1.61 -23.67 -13.81
N ILE A 80 0.94 -22.59 -13.41
CA ILE A 80 0.85 -21.36 -14.20
C ILE A 80 2.21 -20.66 -14.27
N GLU A 81 2.98 -20.64 -13.18
CA GLU A 81 4.35 -20.10 -13.21
C GLU A 81 5.22 -20.81 -14.25
N ARG A 82 5.19 -22.14 -14.29
CA ARG A 82 5.92 -22.92 -15.31
C ARG A 82 5.48 -22.57 -16.74
N ARG A 83 4.18 -22.40 -16.95
CA ARG A 83 3.63 -22.03 -18.28
C ARG A 83 4.01 -20.62 -18.70
N LEU A 84 4.06 -19.67 -17.76
CA LEU A 84 4.52 -18.30 -17.99
C LEU A 84 6.03 -18.28 -18.29
N ALA A 85 6.84 -18.98 -17.49
CA ALA A 85 8.30 -19.06 -17.66
C ALA A 85 8.71 -19.73 -18.99
N ALA A 86 7.95 -20.73 -19.44
CA ALA A 86 8.22 -21.42 -20.69
C ALA A 86 7.89 -20.59 -21.95
N ARG A 87 7.13 -19.49 -21.82
CA ARG A 87 6.64 -18.69 -22.97
C ARG A 87 6.82 -17.20 -22.69
N PRO A 88 7.92 -16.57 -23.17
CA PRO A 88 8.21 -15.16 -22.94
C PRO A 88 7.05 -14.22 -23.29
N ALA A 89 6.31 -14.51 -24.37
CA ALA A 89 5.14 -13.72 -24.77
C ALA A 89 4.00 -13.78 -23.75
N LEU A 90 3.75 -14.93 -23.10
CA LEU A 90 2.73 -15.04 -22.06
C LEU A 90 3.15 -14.31 -20.78
N LEU A 91 4.43 -14.42 -20.41
CA LEU A 91 4.97 -13.65 -19.28
C LEU A 91 4.83 -12.14 -19.53
N PHE A 92 5.12 -11.69 -20.75
CA PHE A 92 4.96 -10.29 -21.14
C PHE A 92 3.51 -9.80 -21.02
N VAL A 93 2.54 -10.55 -21.57
CA VAL A 93 1.11 -10.21 -21.44
C VAL A 93 0.67 -10.22 -19.98
N PHE A 94 1.12 -11.19 -19.18
CA PHE A 94 0.83 -11.25 -17.75
C PHE A 94 1.34 -10.01 -17.01
N ILE A 95 2.59 -9.59 -17.28
CA ILE A 95 3.16 -8.37 -16.69
C ILE A 95 2.32 -7.16 -17.08
N MET A 96 1.97 -7.02 -18.36
CA MET A 96 1.14 -5.91 -18.86
C MET A 96 -0.25 -5.84 -18.23
N LEU A 97 -0.85 -6.98 -17.87
CA LEU A 97 -2.14 -7.03 -17.17
C LEU A 97 -1.99 -6.81 -15.66
N SER A 98 -0.82 -7.10 -15.10
CA SER A 98 -0.52 -6.96 -13.67
C SER A 98 -0.09 -5.54 -13.28
N GLU A 99 0.62 -4.86 -14.19
CA GLU A 99 0.94 -3.45 -14.12
C GLU A 99 -0.34 -2.71 -14.55
N LYS A 100 -1.05 -2.10 -13.60
CA LYS A 100 -2.16 -1.20 -13.93
C LYS A 100 -1.60 -0.03 -14.75
N PHE A 101 -2.04 0.12 -15.99
CA PHE A 101 -2.15 1.44 -16.60
C PHE A 101 -3.26 2.24 -15.91
#